data_AF-A0A928PZX0-F1
#
_entry.id   AF-A0A928PZX0-F1
#
_cell.length_a   1.000
_cell.length_b   1.000
_cell.length_c   1.000
_cell.angle_alpha   90.00
_cell.angle_beta   90.00
_cell.angle_gamma   90.00
#
_symmetry.space_group_name_H-M   'P 1'
#
loop_
_entity.id
_entity.type
_entity.pdbx_description
1 polymer ?
#
loop_
_entity_poly.entity_id
_entity_poly.type
_entity_poly.pdbx_seq_one_letter_code
_entity_poly.pdbx_strand_id
1 'polypeptide(L)'
;MTLDEIYESFIWDSSYTDKEYESKILVGINEAKKYKYLYPFIQPVIPEKSKCIWEPCARVIALKTDEELKPYLYLLFEWLQDLNWPGAYVIFDRLLKMPFALLENELNHCKLRAEKEKDELWLMALEDFLKRKI
;
A
#
# COMPACT_ATOMS: atom_id res chain seq x y z
N MET A 1 -1.37 -8.97 18.98
CA MET A 1 -0.65 -9.88 18.07
C MET A 1 0.74 -9.32 17.78
N THR A 2 1.73 -10.19 17.66
CA THR A 2 3.06 -9.85 17.11
C THR A 2 2.94 -9.53 15.61
N LEU A 3 3.98 -8.96 15.02
CA LEU A 3 4.01 -8.70 13.58
C LEU A 3 3.93 -9.99 12.77
N ASP A 4 4.63 -11.05 13.21
CA ASP A 4 4.59 -12.36 12.55
C ASP A 4 3.19 -12.98 12.61
N GLU A 5 2.51 -12.89 13.76
CA GLU A 5 1.13 -13.35 13.89
C GLU A 5 0.18 -12.58 12.96
N ILE A 6 0.43 -11.28 12.75
CA ILE A 6 -0.35 -10.47 11.79
C ILE A 6 -0.08 -10.95 10.36
N TYR A 7 1.17 -11.16 9.96
CA TYR A 7 1.46 -11.66 8.62
C TYR A 7 0.89 -13.05 8.37
N GLU A 8 0.98 -13.96 9.34
CA GLU A 8 0.35 -15.29 9.24
C GLU A 8 -1.18 -15.20 9.14
N SER A 9 -1.78 -14.16 9.73
CA SER A 9 -3.21 -13.89 9.56
C SER A 9 -3.57 -13.49 8.12
N PHE A 10 -2.63 -12.92 7.36
CA PHE A 10 -2.80 -12.44 5.98
C PHE A 10 -2.49 -13.49 4.91
N ILE A 11 -2.01 -14.66 5.30
CA ILE A 11 -1.70 -15.73 4.34
C ILE A 11 -2.97 -16.52 4.06
N TRP A 12 -3.30 -16.61 2.77
CA TRP A 12 -4.36 -17.46 2.26
C TRP A 12 -3.98 -18.93 2.39
N ASP A 13 -4.95 -19.74 2.79
CA ASP A 13 -4.86 -21.20 2.85
C ASP A 13 -6.07 -21.79 2.13
N SER A 14 -5.80 -22.77 1.26
CA SER A 14 -6.82 -23.52 0.52
C SER A 14 -7.86 -24.23 1.40
N SER A 15 -7.58 -24.40 2.69
CA SER A 15 -8.55 -24.95 3.65
C SER A 15 -9.66 -23.98 4.03
N TYR A 16 -9.49 -22.67 3.77
CA TYR A 16 -10.49 -21.65 4.08
C TYR A 16 -11.40 -21.36 2.89
N THR A 17 -12.68 -21.13 3.18
CA THR A 17 -13.56 -20.40 2.28
C THR A 17 -13.14 -18.92 2.20
N ASP A 18 -13.52 -18.22 1.14
CA ASP A 18 -13.25 -16.77 1.00
C ASP A 18 -13.76 -15.97 2.20
N LYS A 19 -14.91 -16.36 2.76
CA LYS A 19 -15.49 -15.70 3.94
C LYS A 19 -14.66 -15.91 5.21
N GLU A 20 -14.13 -17.12 5.41
CA GLU A 20 -13.28 -17.43 6.55
C GLU A 20 -11.93 -16.72 6.43
N TYR A 21 -11.36 -16.70 5.23
CA TYR A 21 -10.16 -15.94 4.94
C TYR A 21 -10.37 -14.44 5.19
N GLU A 22 -11.45 -13.85 4.68
CA GLU A 22 -11.79 -12.44 4.93
C GLU A 22 -11.94 -12.15 6.43
N SER A 23 -12.59 -13.06 7.18
CA SER A 23 -12.74 -12.92 8.63
C SER A 23 -11.39 -12.95 9.36
N LYS A 24 -10.48 -13.82 8.92
CA LYS A 24 -9.12 -13.96 9.45
C LYS A 24 -8.29 -12.71 9.20
N ILE A 25 -8.27 -12.17 7.97
CA ILE A 25 -7.51 -10.96 7.66
C ILE A 25 -8.07 -9.73 8.38
N LEU A 26 -9.37 -9.65 8.62
CA LEU A 26 -9.97 -8.55 9.40
C LEU A 26 -9.47 -8.53 10.86
N VAL A 27 -9.20 -9.69 11.46
CA VAL A 27 -8.56 -9.75 12.79
C VAL A 27 -7.14 -9.17 12.71
N GLY A 28 -6.36 -9.59 11.72
CA GLY A 28 -5.02 -9.06 11.47
C GLY A 28 -4.99 -7.55 11.24
N ILE A 29 -5.89 -7.04 10.39
CA ILE A 29 -6.02 -5.60 10.09
C ILE A 29 -6.36 -4.81 11.35
N ASN A 30 -7.26 -5.33 12.19
CA ASN A 30 -7.65 -4.66 13.43
C ASN A 30 -6.52 -4.58 14.46
N GLU A 31 -5.61 -5.53 14.48
CA GLU A 31 -4.39 -5.46 15.29
C GLU A 31 -3.34 -4.56 14.64
N ALA A 32 -3.12 -4.69 13.33
CA ALA A 32 -2.14 -3.94 12.57
C ALA A 32 -2.40 -2.42 12.60
N LYS A 33 -3.67 -1.98 12.53
CA LYS A 33 -4.00 -0.54 12.57
C LYS A 33 -3.57 0.15 13.87
N LYS A 34 -3.29 -0.60 14.94
CA LYS A 34 -2.79 -0.07 16.22
C LYS A 34 -1.30 0.28 16.18
N TYR A 35 -0.57 -0.20 15.18
CA TYR A 35 0.86 0.08 15.04
C TYR A 35 1.08 1.55 14.66
N LYS A 36 2.02 2.18 15.36
CA LYS A 36 2.44 3.57 15.11
C LYS A 36 3.28 3.71 13.85
N TYR A 37 4.19 2.76 13.61
CA TYR A 37 5.09 2.79 12.45
C TYR A 37 4.54 1.90 11.34
N LEU A 38 4.45 2.45 10.13
CA LEU A 38 3.82 1.77 9.00
C LEU A 38 4.81 1.03 8.11
N TYR A 39 6.12 1.25 8.29
CA TYR A 39 7.16 0.61 7.49
C TYR A 39 7.00 -0.91 7.35
N PRO A 40 6.63 -1.67 8.41
CA PRO A 40 6.38 -3.11 8.26
C PRO A 40 5.24 -3.48 7.30
N PHE A 41 4.32 -2.58 7.02
CA PHE A 41 3.17 -2.84 6.14
C PHE A 41 3.40 -2.28 4.73
N ILE A 42 4.47 -1.52 4.49
CA ILE A 42 4.75 -0.96 3.16
C ILE A 42 5.60 -1.96 2.37
N GLN A 43 4.94 -2.69 1.47
CA GLN A 43 5.55 -3.70 0.59
C GLN A 43 6.52 -4.64 1.33
N PRO A 44 6.07 -5.31 2.41
CA PRO A 44 6.94 -6.20 3.18
C PRO A 44 7.59 -7.25 2.28
N VAL A 45 8.90 -7.39 2.41
CA VAL A 45 9.72 -8.38 1.69
C VAL A 45 9.88 -9.60 2.58
N ILE A 46 8.93 -10.53 2.46
CA ILE A 46 8.96 -11.84 3.11
C ILE A 46 9.30 -12.89 2.06
N PRO A 47 10.35 -13.72 2.27
CA PRO A 47 10.68 -14.82 1.38
C PRO A 47 9.43 -15.65 1.04
N GLU A 48 9.19 -15.85 -0.26
CA GLU A 48 8.10 -16.66 -0.82
C GLU A 48 6.65 -16.20 -0.54
N LYS A 49 6.44 -15.25 0.38
CA LYS A 49 5.10 -14.83 0.84
C LYS A 49 4.76 -13.35 0.61
N SER A 50 5.71 -12.54 0.13
CA SER A 50 5.56 -11.07 -0.01
C SER A 50 4.24 -10.67 -0.67
N LYS A 51 3.98 -11.11 -1.90
CA LYS A 51 2.78 -10.70 -2.66
C LYS A 51 1.47 -11.17 -2.05
N CYS A 52 1.47 -12.27 -1.28
CA CYS A 52 0.27 -12.80 -0.64
C CYS A 52 -0.29 -11.86 0.43
N ILE A 53 0.59 -11.10 1.09
CA ILE A 53 0.20 -10.25 2.22
C ILE A 53 0.11 -8.76 1.87
N TRP A 54 0.48 -8.38 0.65
CA TRP A 54 0.50 -6.98 0.23
C TRP A 54 -0.89 -6.35 0.21
N GLU A 55 -1.91 -7.04 -0.30
CA GLU A 55 -3.28 -6.49 -0.34
C GLU A 55 -3.82 -6.21 1.07
N PRO A 56 -3.73 -7.14 2.04
CA PRO A 56 -4.13 -6.85 3.42
C PRO A 56 -3.31 -5.72 4.05
N CYS A 57 -2.00 -5.63 3.75
CA CYS A 57 -1.17 -4.53 4.22
C CYS A 57 -1.61 -3.17 3.63
N ALA A 58 -1.95 -3.12 2.34
CA ALA A 58 -2.48 -1.93 1.70
C ALA A 58 -3.80 -1.48 2.35
N ARG A 59 -4.66 -2.43 2.75
CA ARG A 59 -5.87 -2.13 3.55
C ARG A 59 -5.54 -1.54 4.92
N VAL A 60 -4.51 -2.03 5.61
CA VAL A 60 -4.04 -1.44 6.88
C VAL A 60 -3.61 0.01 6.67
N ILE A 61 -2.79 0.27 5.63
CA ILE A 61 -2.31 1.60 5.28
C ILE A 61 -3.49 2.53 4.94
N ALA A 62 -4.48 2.05 4.19
CA ALA A 62 -5.64 2.85 3.79
C ALA A 62 -6.51 3.34 4.96
N LEU A 63 -6.43 2.68 6.12
CA LEU A 63 -7.15 3.08 7.34
C LEU A 63 -6.48 4.22 8.11
N LYS A 64 -5.25 4.61 7.74
CA LYS A 64 -4.46 5.61 8.46
C LYS A 64 -4.83 7.03 8.06
N THR A 65 -4.66 7.97 9.00
CA THR A 65 -4.93 9.40 8.72
C THR A 65 -3.87 9.98 7.78
N ASP A 66 -4.19 11.12 7.17
CA ASP A 66 -3.25 11.81 6.29
C ASP A 66 -1.94 12.18 7.03
N GLU A 67 -2.04 12.55 8.31
CA GLU A 67 -0.90 12.87 9.17
C GLU A 67 -0.02 11.65 9.45
N GLU A 68 -0.63 10.48 9.67
CA GLU A 68 0.11 9.22 9.86
C GLU A 68 0.80 8.78 8.56
N LEU A 69 0.21 9.04 7.40
CA LEU A 69 0.73 8.64 6.09
C LEU A 69 1.79 9.61 5.53
N LYS A 70 1.74 10.88 5.91
CA LYS A 70 2.62 11.94 5.37
C LYS A 70 4.11 11.56 5.33
N PRO A 71 4.71 10.98 6.37
CA PRO A 71 6.14 10.61 6.34
C PRO A 71 6.49 9.50 5.35
N TYR A 72 5.49 8.79 4.83
CA TYR A 72 5.64 7.59 4.01
C TYR A 72 5.19 7.81 2.56
N LEU A 73 4.72 9.00 2.19
CA LEU A 73 4.15 9.27 0.86
C LEU A 73 5.06 8.83 -0.29
N TYR A 74 6.38 9.02 -0.16
CA TYR A 74 7.33 8.55 -1.18
C TYR A 74 7.25 7.03 -1.40
N LEU A 75 7.16 6.23 -0.32
CA LEU A 75 6.99 4.78 -0.40
C LEU A 75 5.58 4.40 -0.87
N LEU A 76 4.56 5.19 -0.53
CA LEU A 76 3.20 4.93 -1.00
C LEU A 76 3.09 5.13 -2.51
N PHE A 77 3.80 6.10 -3.08
CA PHE A 77 3.87 6.27 -4.53
C PHE A 77 4.63 5.14 -5.23
N GLU A 78 5.53 4.41 -4.56
CA GLU A 78 6.19 3.22 -5.13
C GLU A 78 5.19 2.08 -5.41
N TRP A 79 4.03 2.03 -4.73
CA TRP A 79 2.96 1.08 -5.07
C TRP A 79 2.40 1.27 -6.48
N LEU A 80 2.63 2.43 -7.11
CA LEU A 80 2.16 2.75 -8.45
C LEU A 80 3.16 2.32 -9.53
N GLN A 81 4.31 1.75 -9.18
CA GLN A 81 5.27 1.21 -10.16
C GLN A 81 4.64 0.11 -11.03
N ASP A 82 3.81 -0.73 -10.41
CA ASP A 82 3.05 -1.76 -11.10
C ASP A 82 1.66 -1.85 -10.47
N LEU A 83 0.66 -1.31 -11.18
CA LEU A 83 -0.73 -1.32 -10.73
C LEU A 83 -1.33 -2.74 -10.66
N ASN A 84 -0.64 -3.77 -11.17
CA ASN A 84 -1.02 -5.17 -10.97
C ASN A 84 -0.57 -5.73 -9.62
N TRP A 85 0.22 -5.00 -8.83
CA TRP A 85 0.59 -5.45 -7.49
C TRP A 85 -0.64 -5.55 -6.58
N PRO A 86 -0.79 -6.64 -5.80
CA PRO A 86 -1.92 -6.81 -4.90
C PRO A 86 -1.98 -5.65 -3.90
N GLY A 87 -3.03 -4.82 -3.95
CA GLY A 87 -3.18 -3.65 -3.10
C GLY A 87 -2.74 -2.31 -3.72
N ALA A 88 -2.14 -2.30 -4.92
CA ALA A 88 -1.74 -1.06 -5.59
C ALA A 88 -2.91 -0.09 -5.79
N TYR A 89 -4.06 -0.59 -6.27
CA TYR A 89 -5.27 0.23 -6.42
C TYR A 89 -5.85 0.70 -5.08
N VAL A 90 -5.70 -0.07 -4.00
CA VAL A 90 -6.12 0.35 -2.65
C VAL A 90 -5.31 1.57 -2.21
N ILE A 91 -4.00 1.56 -2.45
CA ILE A 91 -3.12 2.72 -2.17
C ILE A 91 -3.42 3.88 -3.10
N PHE A 92 -3.59 3.63 -4.41
CA PHE A 92 -3.94 4.64 -5.40
C PHE A 92 -5.21 5.41 -4.99
N ASP A 93 -6.29 4.69 -4.67
CA ASP A 93 -7.55 5.28 -4.24
C ASP A 93 -7.42 6.02 -2.89
N ARG A 94 -6.56 5.54 -2.00
CA ARG A 94 -6.29 6.23 -0.73
C ARG A 94 -5.58 7.55 -0.95
N LEU A 95 -4.58 7.59 -1.82
CA LEU A 95 -3.85 8.81 -2.18
C LEU A 95 -4.76 9.80 -2.89
N LEU A 96 -5.67 9.34 -3.76
CA LEU A 96 -6.65 10.22 -4.42
C LEU A 96 -7.55 10.97 -3.43
N LYS A 97 -7.78 10.43 -2.23
CA LYS A 97 -8.60 11.08 -1.19
C LYS A 97 -7.83 12.14 -0.38
N MET A 98 -6.49 12.16 -0.42
CA MET A 98 -5.68 13.13 0.34
C MET A 98 -5.69 14.52 -0.33
N PRO A 99 -5.62 15.64 0.40
CA PRO A 99 -5.42 16.96 -0.20
C PRO A 99 -4.17 17.01 -1.09
N PHE A 100 -4.30 17.58 -2.29
CA PHE A 100 -3.17 17.65 -3.24
C PHE A 100 -1.94 18.36 -2.67
N ALA A 101 -2.14 19.42 -1.87
CA ALA A 101 -1.07 20.15 -1.20
C ALA A 101 -0.21 19.28 -0.26
N LEU A 102 -0.71 18.13 0.20
CA LEU A 102 0.08 17.17 0.98
C LEU A 102 0.93 16.25 0.11
N LEU A 103 0.57 16.08 -1.17
CA LEU A 103 1.12 15.09 -2.08
C LEU A 103 2.12 15.66 -3.09
N GLU A 104 1.97 16.94 -3.42
CA GLU A 104 2.62 17.58 -4.57
C GLU A 104 4.14 17.37 -4.61
N ASN A 105 4.82 17.58 -3.49
CA ASN A 105 6.27 17.48 -3.41
C ASN A 105 6.74 16.05 -3.67
N GLU A 106 6.16 15.07 -2.98
CA GLU A 106 6.51 13.66 -3.12
C GLU A 106 6.11 13.09 -4.48
N LEU A 107 4.96 13.50 -5.04
CA LEU A 107 4.56 13.12 -6.40
C LEU A 107 5.58 13.61 -7.43
N ASN A 108 5.99 14.88 -7.36
CA ASN A 108 6.98 15.45 -8.27
C ASN A 108 8.34 14.75 -8.13
N HIS A 109 8.74 14.43 -6.90
CA HIS A 109 9.96 13.66 -6.64
C HIS A 109 9.90 12.26 -7.27
N CYS A 110 8.80 11.53 -7.09
CA CYS A 110 8.61 10.19 -7.67
C CYS A 110 8.59 10.24 -9.20
N LYS A 111 7.98 11.26 -9.83
CA LYS A 111 8.00 11.44 -11.29
C LYS A 111 9.43 11.62 -11.82
N LEU A 112 10.21 12.51 -11.22
CA LEU A 112 11.62 12.73 -11.60
C LEU A 112 12.45 11.45 -11.45
N ARG A 113 12.16 10.66 -10.41
CA ARG A 113 12.81 9.37 -10.19
C ARG A 113 12.42 8.36 -11.27
N ALA A 114 11.13 8.20 -11.58
CA ALA A 114 10.65 7.31 -12.63
C ALA A 114 11.27 7.67 -13.99
N GLU A 115 11.36 8.95 -14.35
CA GLU A 115 12.03 9.42 -15.57
C GLU A 115 13.51 9.03 -15.60
N LYS A 116 14.23 9.26 -14.49
CA LYS A 116 15.66 8.93 -14.37
C LYS A 116 15.91 7.42 -14.45
N GLU A 117 15.04 6.64 -13.83
CA GLU A 117 15.09 5.17 -13.82
C GLU A 117 14.57 4.56 -15.14
N LYS A 118 13.97 5.39 -16.01
CA LYS A 118 13.28 4.97 -17.24
C LYS A 118 12.17 3.96 -16.97
N ASP A 119 11.50 4.12 -15.83
CA ASP A 119 10.33 3.34 -15.46
C ASP A 119 9.09 3.98 -16.10
N GLU A 120 8.85 3.62 -17.35
CA GLU A 120 7.74 4.17 -18.15
C GLU A 120 6.38 3.82 -17.55
N LEU A 121 6.24 2.62 -16.96
CA LEU A 121 4.99 2.19 -16.34
C LEU A 121 4.68 3.01 -15.10
N TRP A 122 5.69 3.24 -14.24
CA TRP A 122 5.51 4.09 -13.06
C TRP A 122 5.20 5.53 -13.45
N LEU A 123 5.94 6.09 -14.42
CA LEU A 123 5.70 7.45 -14.89
C LEU A 123 4.26 7.61 -15.43
N MET A 124 3.81 6.67 -16.27
CA MET A 124 2.43 6.65 -16.77
C MET A 124 1.40 6.58 -15.64
N ALA A 125 1.62 5.76 -14.62
CA ALA A 125 0.72 5.64 -13.47
C ALA A 125 0.68 6.92 -12.63
N LEU A 126 1.84 7.58 -12.40
CA LEU A 126 1.93 8.86 -11.69
C LEU A 126 1.27 10.01 -12.48
N GLU A 127 1.35 9.99 -13.81
CA GLU A 127 0.65 10.96 -14.66
C GLU A 127 -0.86 10.73 -14.68
N ASP A 128 -1.32 9.47 -14.74
CA ASP A 128 -2.75 9.14 -14.62
C ASP A 128 -3.29 9.55 -13.25
N PHE A 129 -2.52 9.30 -12.19
CA PHE A 129 -2.83 9.78 -10.84
C PHE A 129 -3.02 11.30 -10.82
N LEU A 130 -2.07 12.07 -11.37
CA LEU A 130 -2.15 13.53 -11.42
C LEU A 130 -3.39 14.01 -12.18
N LYS A 131 -3.68 13.41 -13.35
CA LYS A 131 -4.85 13.76 -14.17
C LYS A 131 -6.18 13.55 -13.44
N ARG A 132 -6.28 12.52 -12.60
CA ARG A 132 -7.47 12.23 -11.79
C ARG A 132 -7.56 13.06 -10.52
N LYS A 133 -6.44 13.64 -10.08
CA LYS A 133 -6.33 14.37 -8.83
C LYS A 133 -6.76 15.84 -8.96
N ILE A 134 -6.61 16.40 -10.15
CA ILE A 134 -6.93 17.80 -10.50
C ILE A 134 -8.33 17.97 -11.07
#